data_AF-F3CAT9-F1
#
_entry.id   AF-F3CAT9-F1
#
_cell.length_a   1.000
_cell.length_b   1.000
_cell.length_c   1.000
_cell.angle_alpha   90.00
_cell.angle_beta   90.00
_cell.angle_gamma   90.00
#
_symmetry.space_group_name_H-M   'P 1'
#
loop_
_entity.id
_entity.type
_entity.pdbx_description
1 polymer ?
#
loop_
_entity_poly.entity_id
_entity_poly.type
_entity_poly.pdbx_seq_one_letter_code
_entity_poly.pdbx_strand_id
1 'polypeptide(L)'
;MRIVIDLQGAQSESRFRGIGRYSLSLAQAMARNAGEHEIWLALNNCMSESIPDIRAAFSGIIPESRIRIFDVPSDANPTPWVARASEVVRESFLASLKPDAVLVISLFEGYWANAVTSVGAIPASY
;
A
#
# COMPACT_ATOMS: atom_id res chain seq x y z
N MET A 1 -14.85 9.46 -6.73
CA MET A 1 -14.51 8.04 -6.49
C MET A 1 -13.45 7.94 -5.40
N ARG A 2 -13.43 6.86 -4.63
CA ARG A 2 -12.38 6.50 -3.70
C ARG A 2 -11.32 5.64 -4.39
N ILE A 3 -10.10 6.16 -4.48
CA ILE A 3 -8.95 5.45 -5.04
C ILE A 3 -8.01 5.12 -3.88
N VAL A 4 -7.80 3.83 -3.63
CA VAL A 4 -6.81 3.37 -2.65
C VAL A 4 -5.51 3.05 -3.38
N ILE A 5 -4.41 3.67 -2.94
CA ILE A 5 -3.07 3.38 -3.42
C ILE A 5 -2.39 2.50 -2.37
N ASP A 6 -2.12 1.25 -2.73
CA ASP A 6 -1.19 0.41 -1.96
C ASP A 6 0.23 0.91 -2.24
N LEU A 7 0.84 1.51 -1.21
CA LEU A 7 2.09 2.26 -1.34
C LEU A 7 3.31 1.46 -0.85
N GLN A 8 3.22 0.13 -0.79
CA GLN A 8 4.33 -0.72 -0.34
C GLN A 8 5.62 -0.53 -1.14
N GLY A 9 5.55 -0.13 -2.41
CA GLY A 9 6.74 0.21 -3.22
C GLY A 9 7.56 1.38 -2.69
N ALA A 10 6.96 2.29 -1.90
CA ALA A 10 7.69 3.36 -1.19
C ALA A 10 8.00 3.00 0.27
N GLN A 11 7.60 1.82 0.75
CA GLN A 11 7.92 1.33 2.09
C GLN A 11 9.12 0.38 2.11
N SER A 12 9.22 -0.49 1.11
CA SER A 12 10.28 -1.49 1.00
C SER A 12 11.66 -0.85 0.75
N GLU A 13 12.70 -1.68 0.67
CA GLU A 13 14.05 -1.25 0.24
C GLU A 13 14.06 -0.50 -1.11
N SER A 14 13.01 -0.66 -1.93
CA SER A 14 12.77 0.13 -3.13
C SER A 14 12.68 1.64 -2.87
N ARG A 15 12.38 2.09 -1.64
CA ARG A 15 12.32 3.51 -1.24
C ARG A 15 13.61 4.29 -1.53
N PHE A 16 14.75 3.60 -1.52
CA PHE A 16 16.05 4.20 -1.84
C PHE A 16 16.42 4.12 -3.33
N ARG A 17 15.55 3.54 -4.16
CA ARG A 17 15.78 3.26 -5.58
C ARG A 17 14.67 3.86 -6.46
N GLY A 18 14.70 3.53 -7.75
CA GLY A 18 13.75 4.07 -8.73
C GLY A 18 12.29 3.74 -8.40
N ILE A 19 12.01 2.52 -7.95
CA ILE A 19 10.65 2.06 -7.68
C ILE A 19 9.97 2.90 -6.58
N GLY A 20 10.63 3.08 -5.45
CA GLY A 20 10.07 3.87 -4.36
C GLY A 20 9.99 5.36 -4.67
N ARG A 21 10.98 5.91 -5.39
CA ARG A 21 10.93 7.32 -5.83
C ARG A 21 9.74 7.60 -6.75
N TYR A 22 9.47 6.75 -7.73
CA TYR A 22 8.29 6.94 -8.58
C TYR A 22 7.01 6.67 -7.80
N SER A 23 6.98 5.65 -6.93
CA SER A 23 5.80 5.29 -6.15
C SER A 23 5.31 6.47 -5.32
N LEU A 24 6.23 7.12 -4.60
CA LEU A 24 5.93 8.30 -3.80
C LEU A 24 5.52 9.50 -4.68
N SER A 25 6.30 9.79 -5.74
CA SER A 25 6.05 10.94 -6.62
C SER A 25 4.71 10.84 -7.35
N LEU A 26 4.38 9.64 -7.85
CA LEU A 26 3.11 9.38 -8.54
C LEU A 26 1.93 9.51 -7.59
N ALA A 27 2.00 8.90 -6.40
CA ALA A 27 0.94 9.00 -5.41
C ALA A 27 0.71 10.44 -4.93
N GLN A 28 1.78 11.23 -4.71
CA GLN A 28 1.66 12.65 -4.40
C GLN A 28 1.05 13.46 -5.56
N ALA A 29 1.46 13.18 -6.81
CA ALA A 29 0.91 13.84 -7.98
C ALA A 29 -0.59 13.53 -8.16
N MET A 30 -1.00 12.27 -7.98
CA MET A 30 -2.41 11.88 -8.00
C MET A 30 -3.21 12.59 -6.92
N ALA A 31 -2.67 12.67 -5.69
CA ALA A 31 -3.34 13.34 -4.57
C ALA A 31 -3.50 14.85 -4.79
N ARG A 32 -2.48 15.53 -5.33
CA ARG A 32 -2.56 16.97 -5.64
C ARG A 32 -3.52 17.29 -6.79
N ASN A 33 -3.75 16.33 -7.69
CA ASN A 33 -4.59 16.50 -8.87
C ASN A 33 -5.89 15.69 -8.79
N ALA A 34 -6.33 15.35 -7.56
CA ALA A 34 -7.43 14.41 -7.35
C ALA A 34 -8.81 14.95 -7.77
N GLY A 35 -8.99 16.27 -7.90
CA GLY A 35 -10.31 16.86 -8.17
C GLY A 35 -11.34 16.39 -7.14
N GLU A 36 -12.44 15.79 -7.62
CA GLU A 36 -13.52 15.22 -6.78
C GLU A 36 -13.22 13.78 -6.30
N HIS A 37 -12.06 13.21 -6.63
CA HIS A 37 -11.67 11.88 -6.18
C HIS A 37 -11.05 11.94 -4.77
N GLU A 38 -11.31 10.91 -3.96
CA GLU A 38 -10.66 10.72 -2.68
C GLU A 38 -9.45 9.80 -2.85
N ILE A 39 -8.24 10.31 -2.62
CA ILE A 39 -7.04 9.47 -2.55
C ILE A 39 -6.85 8.96 -1.12
N TRP A 40 -6.69 7.66 -0.99
CA TRP A 40 -6.39 6.94 0.24
C TRP A 40 -5.08 6.18 0.09
N LEU A 41 -4.29 6.12 1.15
CA LEU A 41 -3.04 5.35 1.17
C LEU A 41 -3.20 4.13 2.07
N ALA A 42 -2.79 2.96 1.58
CA ALA A 42 -2.68 1.75 2.37
C ALA A 42 -1.20 1.44 2.61
N LEU A 43 -0.82 1.32 3.88
CA LEU A 43 0.55 1.07 4.34
C LEU A 43 0.63 -0.24 5.13
N ASN A 44 1.64 -1.05 4.85
CA ASN A 44 1.91 -2.29 5.55
C ASN A 44 2.72 -2.03 6.82
N ASN A 45 2.23 -2.49 7.97
CA ASN A 45 2.88 -2.31 9.27
C ASN A 45 4.16 -3.15 9.42
N CYS A 46 4.37 -4.18 8.60
CA CYS A 46 5.62 -4.95 8.58
C CYS A 46 6.84 -4.17 8.06
N MET A 47 6.63 -2.92 7.60
CA MET A 47 7.65 -1.95 7.19
C MET A 47 7.42 -0.61 7.92
N SER A 48 7.12 -0.69 9.23
CA SER A 48 6.70 0.46 10.06
C SER A 48 7.67 1.63 10.09
N GLU A 49 8.96 1.38 9.89
CA GLU A 49 10.03 2.38 9.86
C GLU A 49 9.87 3.41 8.72
N SER A 50 9.11 3.06 7.67
CA SER A 50 8.81 3.96 6.56
C SER A 50 7.60 4.87 6.80
N ILE A 51 6.74 4.53 7.76
CA ILE A 51 5.43 5.18 7.95
C ILE A 51 5.59 6.67 8.34
N PRO A 52 6.48 7.08 9.25
CA PRO A 52 6.65 8.49 9.59
C PRO A 52 7.06 9.36 8.39
N ASP A 53 7.98 8.86 7.56
CA ASP A 53 8.45 9.57 6.37
C ASP A 53 7.34 9.74 5.33
N ILE A 54 6.53 8.70 5.13
CA ILE A 54 5.37 8.76 4.22
C ILE A 54 4.35 9.76 4.75
N ARG A 55 3.98 9.70 6.05
CA ARG A 55 3.05 10.68 6.65
C ARG A 55 3.54 12.11 6.45
N ALA A 56 4.82 12.36 6.72
CA ALA A 56 5.42 13.67 6.50
C ALA A 56 5.33 14.10 5.03
N ALA A 57 5.61 13.19 4.10
CA ALA A 57 5.53 13.46 2.66
C ALA A 57 4.10 13.76 2.16
N PHE A 58 3.06 13.30 2.86
CA PHE A 58 1.66 13.57 2.52
C PHE A 58 0.98 14.62 3.41
N SER A 59 1.71 15.18 4.38
CA SER A 59 1.20 16.24 5.24
C SER A 59 0.73 17.44 4.42
N GLY A 60 -0.51 17.88 4.66
CA GLY A 60 -1.16 18.95 3.90
C GLY A 60 -1.62 18.57 2.48
N ILE A 61 -1.39 17.33 2.02
CA ILE A 61 -1.86 16.81 0.73
C ILE A 61 -3.05 15.88 0.92
N ILE A 62 -2.95 14.94 1.87
CA ILE A 62 -4.00 13.99 2.21
C ILE A 62 -4.29 14.10 3.72
N PRO A 63 -5.56 14.10 4.16
CA PRO A 63 -5.89 14.01 5.58
C PRO A 63 -5.34 12.73 6.21
N GLU A 64 -4.80 12.82 7.42
CA GLU A 64 -4.25 11.67 8.16
C GLU A 64 -5.26 10.51 8.27
N SER A 65 -6.55 10.80 8.36
CA SER A 65 -7.61 9.78 8.40
C SER A 65 -7.71 8.89 7.14
N ARG A 66 -7.12 9.32 6.02
CA ARG A 66 -7.06 8.56 4.76
C ARG A 66 -5.72 7.82 4.55
N ILE A 67 -4.81 7.89 5.52
CA ILE A 67 -3.60 7.06 5.57
C ILE A 67 -3.89 5.90 6.51
N ARG A 68 -4.09 4.70 5.94
CA ARG A 68 -4.54 3.52 6.68
C ARG A 68 -3.44 2.47 6.70
N ILE A 69 -3.19 1.96 7.89
CA ILE A 69 -2.16 0.94 8.14
C ILE A 69 -2.86 -0.41 8.32
N PHE A 70 -2.26 -1.46 7.77
CA PHE A 70 -2.71 -2.83 7.94
C PHE A 70 -1.58 -3.74 8.42
N ASP A 71 -1.97 -4.78 9.14
CA ASP A 71 -1.10 -5.86 9.58
C ASP A 71 -1.34 -7.09 8.70
N VAL A 72 -0.29 -7.86 8.47
CA VAL A 72 -0.34 -9.19 7.85
C VAL A 72 0.44 -10.17 8.72
N PRO A 73 0.15 -11.48 8.63
CA PRO A 73 1.05 -12.49 9.16
C PRO A 73 2.50 -12.24 8.68
N SER A 74 3.42 -12.08 9.63
CA SER A 74 4.85 -11.93 9.35
C SER A 74 5.63 -13.08 9.98
N ASP A 75 6.54 -13.66 9.20
CA ASP A 75 7.47 -14.69 9.64
C ASP A 75 8.81 -14.42 8.96
N ALA A 76 9.93 -14.70 9.64
CA ALA A 76 11.26 -14.56 9.09
C ALA A 76 11.49 -15.49 7.89
N ASN A 77 10.79 -16.63 7.87
CA ASN A 77 10.76 -17.57 6.75
C ASN A 77 9.30 -17.93 6.43
N PRO A 78 8.59 -17.08 5.67
CA PRO A 78 7.18 -17.29 5.41
C PRO A 78 6.98 -18.61 4.66
N THR A 79 6.24 -19.53 5.28
CA THR A 79 5.75 -20.72 4.58
C THR A 79 4.78 -20.30 3.47
N PRO A 80 4.56 -21.13 2.43
CA PRO A 80 3.56 -20.83 1.40
C PRO A 80 2.16 -20.53 1.97
N TRP A 81 1.81 -21.15 3.10
CA TRP A 81 0.55 -20.87 3.79
C TRP A 81 0.51 -19.47 4.40
N VAL A 82 1.59 -19.04 5.06
CA VAL A 82 1.71 -17.69 5.63
C VAL A 82 1.65 -16.65 4.50
N ALA A 83 2.38 -16.86 3.40
CA ALA A 83 2.34 -15.98 2.25
C ALA A 83 0.90 -15.81 1.71
N ARG A 84 0.19 -16.92 1.49
CA ARG A 84 -1.19 -16.89 1.00
C ARG A 84 -2.16 -16.24 1.98
N ALA A 85 -1.99 -16.49 3.28
CA ALA A 85 -2.79 -15.84 4.32
C ALA A 85 -2.59 -14.32 4.30
N SER A 86 -1.35 -13.85 4.14
CA SER A 86 -1.02 -12.43 4.05
C SER A 86 -1.62 -11.76 2.80
N GLU A 87 -1.62 -12.44 1.65
CA GLU A 87 -2.31 -11.96 0.44
C GLU A 87 -3.81 -11.74 0.68
N VAL A 88 -4.48 -12.73 1.29
CA VAL A 88 -5.92 -12.66 1.63
C VAL A 88 -6.20 -11.53 2.62
N VAL A 89 -5.40 -11.39 3.68
CA VAL A 89 -5.55 -10.33 4.68
C VAL A 89 -5.37 -8.95 4.05
N ARG A 90 -4.33 -8.78 3.22
CA ARG A 90 -4.07 -7.53 2.49
C ARG A 90 -5.25 -7.15 1.60
N GLU A 91 -5.71 -8.05 0.72
CA GLU A 91 -6.82 -7.73 -0.17
C GLU A 91 -8.13 -7.49 0.59
N SER A 92 -8.37 -8.23 1.68
CA SER A 92 -9.53 -8.01 2.55
C SER A 92 -9.50 -6.65 3.22
N PHE A 93 -8.32 -6.21 3.68
CA PHE A 93 -8.13 -4.87 4.21
C PHE A 93 -8.40 -3.79 3.15
N LEU A 94 -7.84 -3.93 1.95
CA LEU A 94 -8.05 -2.99 0.85
C LEU A 94 -9.55 -2.89 0.48
N ALA A 95 -10.24 -4.03 0.39
CA ALA A 95 -11.69 -4.07 0.14
C ALA A 95 -12.50 -3.43 1.28
N SER A 96 -12.06 -3.57 2.55
CA SER A 96 -12.75 -2.96 3.70
C SER A 96 -12.76 -1.42 3.64
N LEU A 97 -11.81 -0.82 2.91
CA LEU A 97 -11.78 0.62 2.64
C LEU A 97 -12.84 1.05 1.63
N LYS A 98 -13.61 0.11 1.05
CA LYS A 98 -14.66 0.36 0.03
C LYS A 98 -14.17 1.25 -1.13
N PRO A 99 -13.02 0.94 -1.77
CA PRO A 99 -12.56 1.71 -2.91
C PRO A 99 -13.39 1.42 -4.16
N ASP A 100 -13.48 2.39 -5.05
CA ASP A 100 -13.94 2.19 -6.43
C ASP A 100 -12.79 1.72 -7.34
N ALA A 101 -11.53 1.97 -6.93
CA ALA A 101 -10.34 1.51 -7.63
C ALA A 101 -9.16 1.33 -6.67
N VAL A 102 -8.35 0.30 -6.92
CA VAL A 102 -7.10 0.04 -6.19
C VAL A 102 -5.93 0.16 -7.14
N LEU A 103 -4.98 1.04 -6.82
CA LEU A 103 -3.69 1.10 -7.47
C LEU A 103 -2.67 0.32 -6.64
N VAL A 104 -2.27 -0.86 -7.12
CA VAL A 104 -1.12 -1.57 -6.58
C VAL A 104 0.13 -0.97 -7.23
N ILE A 105 0.84 -0.10 -6.51
CA ILE A 105 1.87 0.75 -7.12
C ILE A 105 3.01 -0.06 -7.75
N SER A 106 3.32 -1.22 -7.18
CA SER A 106 4.32 -2.18 -7.64
C SER A 106 3.87 -3.60 -7.27
N LEU A 107 3.72 -4.47 -8.27
CA LEU A 107 3.46 -5.92 -8.09
C LEU A 107 4.74 -6.73 -7.92
N PHE A 108 5.91 -6.08 -7.91
CA PHE A 108 7.22 -6.71 -7.92
C PHE A 108 7.98 -6.52 -6.60
N GLU A 109 7.26 -6.17 -5.53
CA GLU A 109 7.82 -6.07 -4.18
C GLU A 109 7.86 -7.45 -3.49
N GLY A 110 8.70 -7.59 -2.47
CA GLY A 110 8.65 -8.73 -1.53
C GLY A 110 9.89 -9.65 -1.55
N TYR A 111 10.77 -9.58 -2.56
CA TYR A 111 11.94 -10.47 -2.61
C TYR A 111 12.94 -10.21 -1.45
N TRP A 112 13.09 -8.95 -1.03
CA TRP A 112 14.01 -8.54 0.05
C TRP A 112 13.31 -7.79 1.19
N ALA A 113 11.99 -7.73 1.19
CA ALA A 113 11.22 -6.91 2.12
C ALA A 113 9.93 -7.62 2.53
N ASN A 114 9.34 -7.22 3.64
CA ASN A 114 8.07 -7.77 4.14
C ASN A 114 6.83 -7.32 3.34
N ALA A 115 7.03 -6.90 2.08
CA ALA A 115 5.95 -6.47 1.22
C ALA A 115 5.15 -7.68 0.73
N VAL A 116 3.83 -7.54 0.71
CA VAL A 116 2.89 -8.58 0.27
C VAL A 116 2.13 -8.02 -0.90
N THR A 117 2.12 -8.73 -2.03
CA THR A 117 1.40 -8.29 -3.23
C THR A 117 0.66 -9.46 -3.84
N SER A 118 -0.53 -9.18 -4.37
CA SER A 118 -1.40 -10.14 -5.03
C SER A 118 -2.52 -9.41 -5.75
N VAL A 119 -3.15 -10.11 -6.70
CA VAL A 119 -4.42 -9.73 -7.33
C VAL A 119 -5.29 -10.98 -7.39
N GLY A 120 -6.52 -10.90 -6.86
CA GLY A 120 -7.47 -12.01 -6.91
C GLY A 120 -7.21 -13.09 -5.86
N ALA A 121 -6.59 -12.75 -4.73
CA ALA A 121 -6.55 -13.64 -3.58
C ALA A 121 -7.94 -13.82 -2.95
N ILE A 122 -8.80 -12.81 -3.05
CA ILE A 122 -10.22 -12.87 -2.68
C ILE A 122 -11.13 -12.44 -3.85
N PRO A 123 -12.41 -12.85 -3.86
CA PRO A 123 -13.41 -12.26 -4.75
C PRO A 123 -13.79 -10.86 -4.25
N ALA A 124 -13.01 -9.84 -4.62
CA ALA A 124 -13.33 -8.44 -4.36
C ALA A 124 -13.84 -7.76 -5.65
N SER A 125 -14.92 -7.01 -5.51
CA SER A 125 -15.40 -6.05 -6.51
C SER A 125 -15.21 -4.64 -5.95
N TYR A 126 -14.48 -3.82 -6.68
CA TYR A 126 -14.26 -2.40 -6.40
C TYR A 126 -15.19 -1.57 -7.30
#